data_AF-A0AAN6JHB2-F1
#
_entry.id   AF-A0AAN6JHB2-F1
#
_cell.length_a   1.000
_cell.length_b   1.000
_cell.length_c   1.000
_cell.angle_alpha   90.00
_cell.angle_beta   90.00
_cell.angle_gamma   90.00
#
_symmetry.space_group_name_H-M   'P 1'
#
loop_
_entity.id
_entity.type
_entity.pdbx_description
1 polymer ?
#
loop_
_entity_poly.entity_id
_entity_poly.type
_entity_poly.pdbx_seq_one_letter_code
_entity_poly.pdbx_strand_id
1 'polypeptide(L)'
;MSDLHCNVCNKGFSTTSNLLRHKRTQHATDNPLTNEIHLAWSALPIWHPQKQLGLSIISKILGFPVQNPITTNIQDSFEIEPTHEHLAIDVEQTIFPGEGAIISTVTCQSAPHLTRAHLNASFRAVDSKNLGAMSPTRLCAASSIQISASGLGSCNPRVPEVCQNLGILPYDRLDGSFIYTPAGHITDLHQDSLYQGRIVVALLGRKLLLSWPPTNHNLQVYQQYHGHFTGIVLPAVIDVLEEPTMTLLKHGGVTYLPPGTLHSVLTLDSSATFAYDILLSTMLDDIPRLVQWEIKVAKTLIAHGDPTDTVPSIVDDHDFGTALWLDHLDTFFMAHTSDAIEALRSAWEQARPALTA
;
A
#
# COMPACT_ATOMS: atom_id res chain seq x y z
N MET A 1 -4.48 17.83 -37.49
CA MET A 1 -4.08 18.13 -36.10
C MET A 1 -5.27 17.80 -35.23
N SER A 2 -5.12 16.93 -34.24
CA SER A 2 -6.20 16.63 -33.29
C SER A 2 -6.37 17.82 -32.37
N ASP A 3 -7.57 18.39 -32.41
CA ASP A 3 -7.95 19.60 -31.69
C ASP A 3 -8.12 19.30 -30.20
N LEU A 4 -7.10 19.60 -29.38
CA LEU A 4 -7.13 19.36 -27.94
C LEU A 4 -7.97 20.41 -27.22
N HIS A 5 -9.23 20.08 -26.94
CA HIS A 5 -10.17 20.95 -26.25
C HIS A 5 -10.55 20.41 -24.87
N CYS A 6 -10.82 21.32 -23.94
CA CYS A 6 -11.43 20.97 -22.67
C CYS A 6 -12.90 20.60 -22.88
N ASN A 7 -13.30 19.39 -22.50
CA ASN A 7 -14.69 18.95 -22.61
C ASN A 7 -15.66 19.63 -21.61
N VAL A 8 -15.15 20.43 -20.67
CA VAL A 8 -15.97 21.15 -19.67
C VAL A 8 -16.25 22.59 -20.12
N CYS A 9 -15.24 23.34 -20.57
CA CYS A 9 -15.38 24.74 -20.98
C CYS A 9 -15.09 25.02 -22.47
N ASN A 10 -14.77 23.98 -23.24
CA ASN A 10 -14.45 24.04 -24.67
C ASN A 10 -13.23 24.92 -25.05
N LYS A 11 -12.35 25.25 -24.10
CA LYS A 11 -11.10 25.97 -24.37
C LYS A 11 -10.11 25.09 -25.13
N GLY A 12 -9.49 25.61 -26.18
CA GLY A 12 -8.48 24.91 -26.98
C GLY A 12 -7.06 25.04 -26.41
N PHE A 13 -6.22 24.02 -26.65
CA PHE A 13 -4.85 23.94 -26.16
C PHE A 13 -3.90 23.42 -27.24
N SER A 14 -2.66 23.92 -27.23
CA SER A 14 -1.61 23.50 -28.17
C SER A 14 -0.92 22.18 -27.80
N THR A 15 -1.06 21.71 -26.55
CA THR A 15 -0.44 20.48 -26.05
C THR A 15 -1.34 19.76 -25.04
N THR A 16 -1.19 18.43 -24.92
CA THR A 16 -1.92 17.60 -23.95
C THR A 16 -1.59 18.00 -22.51
N SER A 17 -0.32 18.35 -22.23
CA SER A 17 0.11 18.82 -20.91
C SER A 17 -0.61 20.11 -20.48
N ASN A 18 -0.84 21.04 -21.41
CA ASN A 18 -1.59 22.27 -21.14
C ASN A 18 -3.08 22.00 -20.89
N LEU A 19 -3.69 21.10 -21.67
CA LEU A 19 -5.07 20.67 -21.45
C LEU A 19 -5.25 20.00 -20.08
N LEU A 20 -4.36 19.08 -19.72
CA LEU A 20 -4.37 18.41 -18.42
C LEU A 20 -4.22 19.43 -17.28
N ARG A 21 -3.22 20.32 -17.36
CA ARG A 21 -3.03 21.39 -16.36
C ARG A 21 -4.26 22.28 -16.24
N HIS A 22 -4.91 22.62 -17.34
CA HIS A 22 -6.14 23.39 -17.33
C HIS A 22 -7.29 22.66 -16.62
N LYS A 23 -7.53 21.38 -16.95
CA LYS A 23 -8.55 20.57 -16.28
C LYS A 23 -8.28 20.50 -14.77
N ARG A 24 -7.02 20.32 -14.36
CA ARG A 24 -6.63 20.29 -12.94
C ARG A 24 -6.83 21.63 -12.22
N THR A 25 -6.57 22.75 -12.89
CA THR A 25 -6.61 24.08 -12.22
C THR A 25 -7.97 24.75 -12.27
N GLN A 26 -8.77 24.48 -13.30
CA GLN A 26 -10.04 25.19 -13.53
C GLN A 26 -11.27 24.31 -13.29
N HIS A 27 -11.12 22.99 -13.26
CA HIS A 27 -12.24 22.04 -13.17
C HIS A 27 -12.06 20.95 -12.10
N ALA A 28 -10.94 20.93 -11.36
CA ALA A 28 -10.74 19.94 -10.30
C ALA A 28 -11.73 20.08 -9.12
N THR A 29 -12.35 21.24 -8.98
CA THR A 29 -13.38 21.51 -7.95
C THR A 29 -14.75 20.90 -8.27
N ASP A 30 -14.96 20.37 -9.47
CA ASP A 30 -16.26 19.80 -9.86
C ASP A 30 -16.34 18.27 -9.66
N ASN A 31 -15.26 17.65 -9.15
CA ASN A 31 -15.29 16.24 -8.74
C ASN A 31 -15.59 16.13 -7.22
N PRO A 32 -16.76 15.62 -6.81
CA PRO A 32 -17.12 15.46 -5.40
C PRO A 32 -16.08 14.68 -4.58
N LEU A 33 -15.45 13.67 -5.19
CA LEU A 33 -14.43 12.84 -4.54
C LEU A 33 -13.19 13.67 -4.21
N THR A 34 -12.73 14.46 -5.17
CA THR A 34 -11.55 15.31 -5.00
C THR A 34 -11.78 16.38 -3.93
N ASN A 35 -12.99 16.95 -3.88
CA ASN A 35 -13.39 17.87 -2.81
C ASN A 35 -13.43 17.17 -1.45
N GLU A 36 -13.98 15.96 -1.37
CA GLU A 36 -14.03 15.16 -0.13
C GLU A 36 -12.61 14.94 0.43
N ILE A 37 -11.68 14.51 -0.41
CA ILE A 37 -10.27 14.27 -0.06
C ILE A 37 -9.61 15.58 0.41
N HIS A 38 -9.74 16.65 -0.37
CA HIS A 38 -9.12 17.93 -0.07
C HIS A 38 -9.66 18.53 1.24
N LEU A 39 -10.97 18.46 1.48
CA LEU A 39 -11.60 18.96 2.71
C LEU A 39 -11.13 18.17 3.94
N ALA A 40 -11.11 16.83 3.85
CA ALA A 40 -10.64 15.98 4.94
C ALA A 40 -9.19 16.32 5.32
N TRP A 41 -8.29 16.41 4.34
CA TRP A 41 -6.89 16.71 4.60
C TRP A 41 -6.65 18.15 5.06
N SER A 42 -7.37 19.12 4.49
CA SER A 42 -7.29 20.53 4.88
C SER A 42 -7.72 20.76 6.33
N ALA A 43 -8.62 19.91 6.84
CA ALA A 43 -9.13 19.97 8.20
C ALA A 43 -8.11 19.52 9.27
N LEU A 44 -6.98 18.92 8.88
CA LEU A 44 -5.90 18.56 9.79
C LEU A 44 -5.35 19.80 10.51
N PRO A 45 -4.86 19.68 11.75
CA PRO A 45 -4.27 20.81 12.47
C PRO A 45 -3.00 21.34 11.79
N ILE A 46 -2.70 22.64 11.94
CA ILE A 46 -1.49 23.25 11.34
C ILE A 46 -0.19 22.66 11.89
N TRP A 47 -0.22 22.12 13.11
CA TRP A 47 0.93 21.46 13.74
C TRP A 47 1.19 20.05 13.19
N HIS A 48 0.27 19.48 12.39
CA HIS A 48 0.42 18.12 11.89
C HIS A 48 1.60 18.04 10.90
N PRO A 49 2.59 17.16 11.13
CA PRO A 49 3.89 17.21 10.43
C PRO A 49 3.76 16.95 8.92
N GLN A 50 2.80 16.11 8.52
CA GLN A 50 2.58 15.77 7.11
C GLN A 50 1.50 16.62 6.42
N LYS A 51 0.92 17.64 7.09
CA LYS A 51 -0.20 18.41 6.52
C LYS A 51 0.17 19.05 5.18
N GLN A 52 1.24 19.85 5.16
CA GLN A 52 1.65 20.58 3.95
C GLN A 52 2.07 19.62 2.83
N LEU A 53 2.78 18.55 3.20
CA LEU A 53 3.19 17.53 2.25
C LEU A 53 1.99 16.85 1.58
N GLY A 54 1.00 16.44 2.37
CA GLY A 54 -0.20 15.82 1.82
C GLY A 54 -1.06 16.77 0.99
N LEU A 55 -1.14 18.07 1.35
CA LEU A 55 -1.78 19.07 0.48
C LEU A 55 -1.06 19.20 -0.87
N SER A 56 0.27 19.17 -0.86
CA SER A 56 1.07 19.15 -2.09
C SER A 56 0.79 17.90 -2.92
N ILE A 57 0.74 16.72 -2.32
CA ILE A 57 0.41 15.46 -3.02
C ILE A 57 -1.02 15.53 -3.61
N ILE A 58 -2.00 15.94 -2.80
CA ILE A 58 -3.41 16.07 -3.22
C ILE A 58 -3.54 16.99 -4.43
N SER A 59 -2.79 18.09 -4.48
CA SER A 59 -2.79 19.01 -5.64
C SER A 59 -2.26 18.38 -6.93
N LYS A 60 -1.36 17.39 -6.84
CA LYS A 60 -0.75 16.71 -7.99
C LYS A 60 -1.63 15.59 -8.54
N ILE A 61 -2.36 14.90 -7.65
CA ILE A 61 -3.25 13.78 -8.03
C ILE A 61 -4.62 14.22 -8.53
N LEU A 62 -4.89 15.53 -8.57
CA LEU A 62 -6.12 16.06 -9.18
C LEU A 62 -6.23 15.53 -10.62
N GLY A 63 -7.31 14.80 -10.91
CA GLY A 63 -7.54 14.22 -12.23
C GLY A 63 -6.90 12.85 -12.48
N PHE A 64 -6.30 12.21 -11.48
CA PHE A 64 -5.99 10.79 -11.58
C PHE A 64 -7.27 9.97 -11.83
N PRO A 65 -7.21 8.92 -12.68
CA PRO A 65 -8.30 7.96 -12.83
C PRO A 65 -8.76 7.41 -11.48
N VAL A 66 -10.08 7.41 -11.26
CA VAL A 66 -10.68 6.87 -10.04
C VAL A 66 -11.09 5.44 -10.28
N GLN A 67 -10.66 4.54 -9.41
CA GLN A 67 -11.13 3.17 -9.35
C GLN A 67 -12.09 3.00 -8.18
N ASN A 68 -13.23 2.37 -8.44
CA ASN A 68 -14.19 2.04 -7.41
C ASN A 68 -13.71 0.79 -6.64
N PRO A 69 -13.97 0.70 -5.32
CA PRO A 69 -13.82 -0.54 -4.57
C PRO A 69 -14.62 -1.68 -5.21
N ILE A 70 -14.11 -2.90 -5.11
CA ILE A 70 -14.75 -4.15 -5.59
C ILE A 70 -16.10 -4.35 -4.90
N THR A 71 -16.14 -4.13 -3.59
CA THR A 71 -17.35 -4.02 -2.78
C THR A 71 -17.12 -2.95 -1.71
N THR A 72 -18.21 -2.47 -1.11
CA THR A 72 -18.20 -1.52 0.02
C THR A 72 -18.96 -2.05 1.23
N ASN A 73 -19.32 -3.34 1.23
CA ASN A 73 -20.06 -3.97 2.30
C ASN A 73 -19.10 -4.74 3.22
N ILE A 74 -18.91 -4.26 4.46
CA ILE A 74 -17.97 -4.90 5.40
C ILE A 74 -18.36 -6.34 5.70
N GLN A 75 -19.67 -6.65 5.66
CA GLN A 75 -20.18 -8.00 5.87
C GLN A 75 -19.76 -8.97 4.77
N ASP A 76 -19.29 -8.51 3.61
CA ASP A 76 -18.72 -9.40 2.60
C ASP A 76 -17.39 -9.99 3.07
N SER A 77 -16.63 -9.26 3.91
CA SER A 77 -15.30 -9.66 4.40
C SER A 77 -15.31 -10.18 5.84
N PHE A 78 -16.34 -9.87 6.64
CA PHE A 78 -16.43 -10.26 8.05
C PHE A 78 -17.86 -10.66 8.41
N GLU A 79 -18.04 -11.72 9.21
CA GLU A 79 -19.37 -12.07 9.69
C GLU A 79 -19.88 -11.09 10.75
N ILE A 80 -18.98 -10.65 11.63
CA ILE A 80 -19.25 -9.64 12.66
C ILE A 80 -18.44 -8.39 12.29
N GLU A 81 -19.09 -7.22 12.32
CA GLU A 81 -18.43 -5.97 11.96
C GLU A 81 -17.27 -5.66 12.93
N PRO A 82 -16.04 -5.45 12.41
CA PRO A 82 -14.90 -5.07 13.24
C PRO A 82 -15.10 -3.75 13.98
N THR A 83 -14.62 -3.68 15.22
CA THR A 83 -14.70 -2.49 16.07
C THR A 83 -13.30 -2.02 16.50
N HIS A 84 -13.17 -0.79 16.99
CA HIS A 84 -11.93 -0.32 17.59
C HIS A 84 -11.45 -1.19 18.77
N GLU A 85 -12.36 -1.84 19.50
CA GLU A 85 -12.01 -2.73 20.61
C GLU A 85 -11.32 -4.00 20.10
N HIS A 86 -11.85 -4.64 19.06
CA HIS A 86 -11.22 -5.79 18.42
C HIS A 86 -9.80 -5.46 17.93
N LEU A 87 -9.63 -4.30 17.29
CA LEU A 87 -8.32 -3.86 16.81
C LEU A 87 -7.35 -3.52 17.95
N ALA A 88 -7.86 -2.92 19.04
CA ALA A 88 -7.02 -2.60 20.19
C ALA A 88 -6.47 -3.85 20.88
N ILE A 89 -7.24 -4.95 20.91
CA ILE A 89 -6.78 -6.24 21.42
C ILE A 89 -5.61 -6.77 20.58
N ASP A 90 -5.72 -6.74 19.25
CA ASP A 90 -4.65 -7.24 18.38
C ASP A 90 -3.40 -6.35 18.38
N VAL A 91 -3.58 -5.02 18.44
CA VAL A 91 -2.48 -4.07 18.66
C VAL A 91 -1.75 -4.41 19.96
N GLU A 92 -2.52 -4.70 21.02
CA GLU A 92 -1.97 -5.04 22.33
C GLU A 92 -1.12 -6.31 22.29
N GLN A 93 -1.62 -7.34 21.60
CA GLN A 93 -1.03 -8.67 21.53
C GLN A 93 0.11 -8.78 20.50
N THR A 94 0.13 -7.93 19.45
CA THR A 94 1.18 -8.00 18.42
C THR A 94 2.28 -6.96 18.67
N ILE A 95 1.91 -5.69 18.85
CA ILE A 95 2.88 -4.59 18.81
C ILE A 95 3.77 -4.57 20.06
N PHE A 96 3.17 -4.73 21.25
CA PHE A 96 3.93 -4.56 22.49
C PHE A 96 4.75 -5.79 22.92
N PRO A 97 4.46 -7.00 22.41
CA PRO A 97 5.43 -8.10 22.44
C PRO A 97 6.58 -7.97 21.43
N GLY A 98 6.49 -7.02 20.49
CA GLY A 98 7.55 -6.73 19.51
C GLY A 98 7.39 -7.46 18.17
N GLU A 99 6.23 -8.03 17.88
CA GLU A 99 5.96 -8.80 16.65
C GLU A 99 5.41 -7.94 15.51
N GLY A 100 5.11 -6.66 15.76
CA GLY A 100 4.77 -5.69 14.72
C GLY A 100 5.51 -4.37 14.90
N ALA A 101 5.13 -3.34 14.15
CA ALA A 101 5.90 -2.11 14.08
C ALA A 101 5.10 -0.88 14.50
N ILE A 102 5.71 -0.01 15.31
CA ILE A 102 5.24 1.37 15.48
C ILE A 102 5.96 2.23 14.45
N ILE A 103 5.20 2.97 13.64
CA ILE A 103 5.71 3.77 12.54
C ILE A 103 5.59 5.25 12.88
N SER A 104 6.71 5.98 12.81
CA SER A 104 6.72 7.44 12.98
C SER A 104 5.95 8.12 11.85
N THR A 105 5.05 9.03 12.20
CA THR A 105 4.33 9.87 11.22
C THR A 105 5.25 10.93 10.61
N VAL A 106 6.38 11.26 11.23
CA VAL A 106 7.31 12.24 10.63
C VAL A 106 8.17 11.59 9.56
N THR A 107 8.72 10.42 9.84
CA THR A 107 9.74 9.77 9.00
C THR A 107 9.21 8.63 8.17
N CYS A 108 7.99 8.13 8.45
CA CYS A 108 7.43 6.92 7.86
C CYS A 108 8.30 5.67 8.09
N GLN A 109 9.10 5.68 9.15
CA GLN A 109 10.02 4.59 9.50
C GLN A 109 9.64 3.98 10.85
N SER A 110 10.14 2.75 11.09
CA SER A 110 10.03 2.07 12.38
C SER A 110 10.59 2.94 13.51
N ALA A 111 9.83 3.05 14.59
CA ALA A 111 10.11 3.88 15.75
C ALA A 111 9.93 3.05 17.04
N PRO A 112 10.79 2.04 17.30
CA PRO A 112 10.62 1.08 18.40
C PRO A 112 10.69 1.71 19.79
N HIS A 113 11.20 2.94 19.90
CA HIS A 113 11.25 3.70 21.15
C HIS A 113 9.89 4.33 21.53
N LEU A 114 8.92 4.36 20.60
CA LEU A 114 7.57 4.83 20.89
C LEU A 114 6.78 3.71 21.60
N THR A 115 5.74 4.12 22.31
CA THR A 115 5.02 3.22 23.23
C THR A 115 3.53 3.28 22.96
N ARG A 116 2.76 2.42 23.63
CA ARG A 116 1.29 2.47 23.63
C ARG A 116 0.71 3.84 23.94
N ALA A 117 1.31 4.53 24.90
CA ALA A 117 0.87 5.87 25.27
C ALA A 117 1.00 6.85 24.09
N HIS A 118 2.06 6.72 23.28
CA HIS A 118 2.27 7.53 22.09
C HIS A 118 1.25 7.21 20.99
N LEU A 119 0.99 5.92 20.73
CA LEU A 119 -0.03 5.50 19.76
C LEU A 119 -1.41 6.04 20.14
N ASN A 120 -1.86 5.79 21.37
CA ASN A 120 -3.14 6.28 21.87
C ASN A 120 -3.23 7.82 21.87
N ALA A 121 -2.14 8.50 22.21
CA ALA A 121 -2.09 9.96 22.15
C ALA A 121 -2.14 10.49 20.71
N SER A 122 -1.60 9.76 19.74
CA SER A 122 -1.64 10.14 18.31
C SER A 122 -3.07 10.20 17.79
N PHE A 123 -3.87 9.15 18.01
CA PHE A 123 -5.29 9.13 17.64
C PHE A 123 -6.05 10.27 18.31
N ARG A 124 -5.97 10.38 19.64
CA ARG A 124 -6.65 11.45 20.37
C ARG A 124 -6.25 12.84 19.90
N ALA A 125 -4.96 13.07 19.64
CA ALA A 125 -4.46 14.38 19.27
C ALA A 125 -4.99 14.85 17.92
N VAL A 126 -5.01 13.97 16.91
CA VAL A 126 -5.49 14.36 15.59
C VAL A 126 -7.01 14.47 15.56
N ASP A 127 -7.73 13.51 16.17
CA ASP A 127 -9.19 13.50 16.17
C ASP A 127 -9.79 14.69 16.94
N SER A 128 -9.22 15.02 18.10
CA SER A 128 -9.63 16.18 18.89
C SER A 128 -9.05 17.51 18.39
N LYS A 129 -8.13 17.45 17.42
CA LYS A 129 -7.32 18.59 16.94
C LYS A 129 -6.52 19.28 18.05
N ASN A 130 -6.28 18.59 19.16
CA ASN A 130 -5.57 19.09 20.32
C ASN A 130 -4.39 18.18 20.66
N LEU A 131 -3.19 18.67 20.43
CA LEU A 131 -1.95 17.93 20.68
C LEU A 131 -1.67 17.69 22.18
N GLY A 132 -2.26 18.50 23.06
CA GLY A 132 -1.97 18.47 24.49
C GLY A 132 -0.48 18.72 24.78
N ALA A 133 0.13 17.86 25.59
CA ALA A 133 1.55 17.93 25.94
C ALA A 133 2.47 17.11 25.01
N MET A 134 1.92 16.45 23.98
CA MET A 134 2.70 15.63 23.05
C MET A 134 3.47 16.50 22.05
N SER A 135 4.62 16.04 21.57
CA SER A 135 5.30 16.67 20.42
C SER A 135 4.73 16.14 19.11
N PRO A 136 4.57 16.94 18.04
CA PRO A 136 4.18 16.44 16.73
C PRO A 136 5.15 15.36 16.19
N THR A 137 6.41 15.39 16.62
CA THR A 137 7.43 14.41 16.24
C THR A 137 7.23 13.02 16.82
N ARG A 138 6.30 12.87 17.78
CA ARG A 138 5.97 11.60 18.42
C ARG A 138 4.65 11.00 17.93
N LEU A 139 4.02 11.62 16.92
CA LEU A 139 2.86 11.04 16.26
C LEU A 139 3.26 9.73 15.57
N CYS A 140 2.49 8.68 15.78
CA CYS A 140 2.76 7.38 15.20
C CYS A 140 1.51 6.61 14.79
N ALA A 141 1.73 5.63 13.93
CA ALA A 141 0.81 4.59 13.53
C ALA A 141 1.34 3.22 13.98
N ALA A 142 0.55 2.17 13.80
CA ALA A 142 0.96 0.79 13.99
C ALA A 142 0.71 -0.01 12.70
N SER A 143 1.66 -0.88 12.33
CA SER A 143 1.58 -1.73 11.14
C SER A 143 2.00 -3.16 11.46
N SER A 144 1.74 -4.07 10.52
CA SER A 144 2.05 -5.50 10.65
C SER A 144 1.36 -6.12 11.87
N ILE A 145 0.14 -5.68 12.19
CA ILE A 145 -0.61 -6.16 13.34
C ILE A 145 -1.29 -7.47 12.95
N GLN A 146 -0.94 -8.56 13.63
CA GLN A 146 -1.50 -9.89 13.38
C GLN A 146 -2.88 -10.00 14.03
N ILE A 147 -3.78 -10.74 13.41
CA ILE A 147 -5.10 -10.98 13.96
C ILE A 147 -5.03 -12.06 15.04
N SER A 148 -5.72 -11.85 16.17
CA SER A 148 -5.85 -12.85 17.23
C SER A 148 -7.28 -13.39 17.29
N ALA A 149 -7.44 -14.58 17.89
CA ALA A 149 -8.76 -15.16 18.14
C ALA A 149 -9.67 -14.28 19.01
N SER A 150 -9.08 -13.45 19.89
CA SER A 150 -9.79 -12.52 20.77
C SER A 150 -10.02 -11.13 20.18
N GLY A 151 -9.27 -10.75 19.14
CA GLY A 151 -9.41 -9.47 18.45
C GLY A 151 -10.15 -9.65 17.13
N LEU A 152 -9.54 -9.27 16.02
CA LEU A 152 -10.16 -9.30 14.70
C LEU A 152 -10.52 -10.72 14.23
N GLY A 153 -9.84 -11.76 14.70
CA GLY A 153 -10.20 -13.15 14.43
C GLY A 153 -11.57 -13.54 15.00
N SER A 154 -12.03 -12.90 16.08
CA SER A 154 -13.39 -13.10 16.62
C SER A 154 -14.49 -12.59 15.68
N CYS A 155 -14.12 -11.77 14.68
CA CYS A 155 -15.03 -11.24 13.68
C CYS A 155 -15.34 -12.21 12.52
N ASN A 156 -14.72 -13.40 12.55
CA ASN A 156 -14.78 -14.43 11.50
C ASN A 156 -14.50 -13.87 10.09
N PRO A 157 -13.24 -13.47 9.82
CA PRO A 157 -12.88 -12.89 8.53
C PRO A 157 -12.98 -13.93 7.41
N ARG A 158 -13.40 -13.49 6.22
CA ARG A 158 -13.61 -14.33 5.04
C ARG A 158 -13.27 -13.63 3.75
N VAL A 159 -13.00 -14.40 2.69
CA VAL A 159 -12.81 -13.86 1.34
C VAL A 159 -14.18 -13.48 0.76
N PRO A 160 -14.41 -12.21 0.36
CA PRO A 160 -15.63 -11.80 -0.31
C PRO A 160 -15.92 -12.69 -1.52
N GLU A 161 -17.19 -13.04 -1.77
CA GLU A 161 -17.58 -13.90 -2.90
C GLU A 161 -17.05 -13.37 -4.24
N VAL A 162 -17.13 -12.05 -4.44
CA VAL A 162 -16.59 -11.35 -5.61
C VAL A 162 -15.08 -11.50 -5.78
N CYS A 163 -14.34 -11.76 -4.69
CA CYS A 163 -12.90 -11.99 -4.69
C CYS A 163 -12.51 -13.46 -4.83
N GLN A 164 -13.43 -14.41 -4.61
CA GLN A 164 -13.14 -15.86 -4.74
C GLN A 164 -12.80 -16.24 -6.19
N ASN A 165 -13.31 -15.48 -7.16
CA ASN A 165 -12.97 -15.65 -8.56
C ASN A 165 -11.65 -14.97 -8.96
N LEU A 166 -11.05 -14.17 -8.07
CA LEU A 166 -9.73 -13.62 -8.32
C LEU A 166 -8.74 -14.77 -8.21
N GLY A 167 -8.56 -15.36 -7.03
CA GLY A 167 -7.57 -16.42 -6.82
C GLY A 167 -7.85 -17.26 -5.59
N ILE A 168 -6.87 -18.09 -5.23
CA ILE A 168 -6.90 -18.92 -4.02
C ILE A 168 -6.08 -18.27 -2.90
N LEU A 169 -6.33 -18.67 -1.66
CA LEU A 169 -5.48 -18.28 -0.55
C LEU A 169 -4.14 -19.06 -0.61
N PRO A 170 -3.02 -18.44 -0.21
CA PRO A 170 -1.74 -19.12 -0.06
C PRO A 170 -1.74 -20.24 1.00
N TYR A 171 -2.74 -20.23 1.88
CA TYR A 171 -2.87 -21.16 3.01
C TYR A 171 -4.31 -21.65 3.13
N ASP A 172 -4.50 -22.71 3.91
CA ASP A 172 -5.82 -23.29 4.24
C ASP A 172 -6.70 -22.36 5.10
N ARG A 173 -6.13 -21.26 5.58
CA ARG A 173 -6.81 -20.22 6.36
C ARG A 173 -6.54 -18.83 5.78
N LEU A 174 -7.46 -17.92 6.09
CA LEU A 174 -7.27 -16.50 5.80
C LEU A 174 -6.27 -15.92 6.80
N ASP A 175 -5.00 -15.91 6.42
CA ASP A 175 -3.93 -15.26 7.17
C ASP A 175 -3.70 -13.85 6.63
N GLY A 176 -3.52 -12.90 7.53
CA GLY A 176 -3.42 -11.50 7.15
C GLY A 176 -3.08 -10.59 8.32
N SER A 177 -2.70 -9.37 8.00
CA SER A 177 -2.35 -8.35 8.98
C SER A 177 -3.12 -7.07 8.71
N PHE A 178 -3.18 -6.20 9.70
CA PHE A 178 -3.75 -4.87 9.50
C PHE A 178 -2.81 -3.75 9.94
N ILE A 179 -3.11 -2.57 9.44
CA ILE A 179 -2.45 -1.31 9.78
C ILE A 179 -3.47 -0.42 10.47
N TYR A 180 -3.08 0.21 11.58
CA TYR A 180 -3.91 1.12 12.36
C TYR A 180 -3.26 2.51 12.44
N THR A 181 -3.90 3.49 11.82
CA THR A 181 -3.30 4.80 11.51
C THR A 181 -4.20 5.95 11.96
N PRO A 182 -3.66 6.98 12.64
CA PRO A 182 -4.39 8.22 12.86
C PRO A 182 -4.57 9.01 11.56
N ALA A 183 -5.55 9.92 11.54
CA ALA A 183 -5.74 10.84 10.41
C ALA A 183 -4.45 11.63 10.08
N GLY A 184 -4.24 11.90 8.80
CA GLY A 184 -3.09 12.65 8.29
C GLY A 184 -1.81 11.84 8.10
N HIS A 185 -1.79 10.55 8.47
CA HIS A 185 -0.66 9.67 8.21
C HIS A 185 -0.53 9.31 6.72
N ILE A 186 0.68 9.45 6.18
CA ILE A 186 1.07 9.04 4.83
C ILE A 186 1.95 7.79 4.95
N THR A 187 1.52 6.70 4.33
CA THR A 187 2.40 5.57 4.00
C THR A 187 3.02 5.89 2.64
N ASP A 188 4.34 6.02 2.59
CA ASP A 188 5.06 6.44 1.39
C ASP A 188 4.96 5.41 0.24
N LEU A 189 5.49 5.75 -0.94
CA LEU A 189 5.59 4.84 -2.06
C LEU A 189 6.40 3.59 -1.68
N HIS A 190 5.76 2.44 -1.73
CA HIS A 190 6.39 1.16 -1.50
C HIS A 190 5.74 0.08 -2.38
N GLN A 191 6.28 -1.11 -2.24
CA GLN A 191 5.80 -2.33 -2.86
C GLN A 191 5.74 -3.39 -1.76
N ASP A 192 4.74 -4.25 -1.82
CA ASP A 192 4.56 -5.35 -0.87
C ASP A 192 5.22 -6.63 -1.41
N SER A 193 4.43 -7.59 -1.91
CA SER A 193 4.92 -8.85 -2.45
C SER A 193 5.09 -8.78 -3.98
N LEU A 194 6.14 -9.43 -4.48
CA LEU A 194 6.31 -9.72 -5.91
C LEU A 194 5.63 -10.99 -6.36
N TYR A 195 5.26 -11.87 -5.42
CA TYR A 195 4.80 -13.22 -5.69
C TYR A 195 3.30 -13.39 -5.51
N GLN A 196 2.69 -12.52 -4.72
CA GLN A 196 1.28 -12.60 -4.34
C GLN A 196 0.58 -11.30 -4.70
N GLY A 197 -0.70 -11.43 -5.05
CA GLY A 197 -1.59 -10.28 -5.06
C GLY A 197 -2.16 -10.06 -3.67
N ARG A 198 -2.61 -8.84 -3.39
CA ARG A 198 -3.10 -8.46 -2.07
C ARG A 198 -4.51 -7.92 -2.14
N ILE A 199 -5.39 -8.47 -1.31
CA ILE A 199 -6.70 -7.88 -1.06
C ILE A 199 -6.58 -6.96 0.14
N VAL A 200 -7.08 -5.73 -0.01
CA VAL A 200 -7.07 -4.72 1.05
C VAL A 200 -8.51 -4.35 1.37
N VAL A 201 -8.88 -4.47 2.65
CA VAL A 201 -10.20 -4.17 3.19
C VAL A 201 -10.09 -3.00 4.17
N ALA A 202 -10.82 -1.92 3.92
CA ALA A 202 -10.94 -0.83 4.88
C ALA A 202 -11.88 -1.22 6.01
N LEU A 203 -11.31 -1.47 7.18
CA LEU A 203 -12.03 -1.87 8.39
C LEU A 203 -12.75 -0.69 9.02
N LEU A 204 -12.11 0.49 9.06
CA LEU A 204 -12.61 1.69 9.73
C LEU A 204 -12.14 2.93 8.98
N GLY A 205 -12.89 4.03 9.08
CA GLY A 205 -12.51 5.34 8.55
C GLY A 205 -12.36 5.35 7.02
N ARG A 206 -11.54 6.30 6.53
CA ARG A 206 -11.27 6.47 5.09
C ARG A 206 -9.77 6.54 4.81
N LYS A 207 -9.36 5.85 3.74
CA LYS A 207 -8.00 5.88 3.19
C LYS A 207 -8.05 6.12 1.69
N LEU A 208 -7.16 6.96 1.22
CA LEU A 208 -6.92 7.17 -0.20
C LEU A 208 -5.70 6.34 -0.62
N LEU A 209 -5.93 5.32 -1.42
CA LEU A 209 -4.90 4.49 -2.01
C LEU A 209 -4.55 5.05 -3.39
N LEU A 210 -3.27 5.34 -3.59
CA LEU A 210 -2.69 5.65 -4.89
C LEU A 210 -1.89 4.43 -5.34
N SER A 211 -2.11 3.98 -6.57
CA SER A 211 -1.38 2.82 -7.10
C SER A 211 -0.91 3.05 -8.53
N TRP A 212 0.17 2.35 -8.87
CA TRP A 212 0.79 2.34 -10.19
C TRP A 212 1.17 0.90 -10.55
N PRO A 213 0.89 0.46 -11.78
CA PRO A 213 1.31 -0.85 -12.23
C PRO A 213 2.85 -0.94 -12.28
N PRO A 214 3.43 -2.13 -12.08
CA PRO A 214 4.89 -2.35 -12.16
C PRO A 214 5.38 -2.42 -13.61
N THR A 215 5.13 -1.35 -14.37
CA THR A 215 5.71 -1.18 -15.72
C THR A 215 7.23 -1.10 -15.61
N ASN A 216 7.94 -1.46 -16.69
CA ASN A 216 9.40 -1.35 -16.71
C ASN A 216 9.88 0.08 -16.40
N HIS A 217 9.14 1.09 -16.86
CA HIS A 217 9.43 2.50 -16.55
C HIS A 217 9.23 2.79 -15.05
N ASN A 218 8.08 2.42 -14.48
CA ASN A 218 7.79 2.65 -13.06
C ASN A 218 8.80 1.96 -12.14
N LEU A 219 9.16 0.71 -12.43
CA LEU A 219 10.19 -0.03 -11.70
C LEU A 219 11.58 0.60 -11.86
N GLN A 220 11.91 1.15 -13.03
CA GLN A 220 13.16 1.87 -13.25
C GLN A 220 13.24 3.20 -12.47
N VAL A 221 12.10 3.88 -12.30
CA VAL A 221 12.01 5.07 -11.43
C VAL A 221 12.14 4.65 -9.97
N TYR A 222 11.39 3.63 -9.53
CA TYR A 222 11.33 3.19 -8.14
C TYR A 222 12.63 2.57 -7.64
N GLN A 223 13.39 1.86 -8.48
CA GLN A 223 14.66 1.22 -8.07
C GLN A 223 15.67 2.21 -7.46
N GLN A 224 15.58 3.50 -7.78
CA GLN A 224 16.47 4.54 -7.24
C GLN A 224 16.23 4.81 -5.75
N TYR A 225 15.08 4.39 -5.25
CA TYR A 225 14.59 4.65 -3.89
C TYR A 225 14.39 3.36 -3.09
N HIS A 226 14.30 2.20 -3.76
CA HIS A 226 14.19 0.91 -3.11
C HIS A 226 15.45 0.61 -2.29
N GLY A 227 15.30 0.46 -0.97
CA GLY A 227 16.45 0.32 -0.06
C GLY A 227 17.22 1.63 0.22
N HIS A 228 16.63 2.80 -0.08
CA HIS A 228 17.27 4.10 0.16
C HIS A 228 16.28 5.08 0.80
N PHE A 229 15.92 4.86 2.06
CA PHE A 229 14.92 5.66 2.75
C PHE A 229 15.53 6.85 3.50
N THR A 230 15.65 8.01 2.84
CA THR A 230 15.95 9.30 3.49
C THR A 230 14.74 10.24 3.54
N GLY A 231 13.53 9.69 3.65
CA GLY A 231 12.28 10.45 3.76
C GLY A 231 11.20 9.96 2.80
N ILE A 232 10.16 10.78 2.62
CA ILE A 232 9.00 10.46 1.79
C ILE A 232 9.31 10.76 0.32
N VAL A 233 9.35 9.71 -0.51
CA VAL A 233 9.74 9.68 -1.91
C VAL A 233 8.61 10.12 -2.83
N LEU A 234 7.36 9.79 -2.50
CA LEU A 234 6.22 10.00 -3.39
C LEU A 234 6.18 11.39 -4.08
N PRO A 235 6.36 12.54 -3.38
CA PRO A 235 6.31 13.86 -4.02
C PRO A 235 7.31 14.07 -5.17
N ALA A 236 8.44 13.36 -5.13
CA ALA A 236 9.51 13.46 -6.12
C ALA A 236 9.19 12.66 -7.39
N VAL A 237 8.41 11.58 -7.27
CA VAL A 237 8.19 10.61 -8.36
C VAL A 237 6.76 10.61 -8.90
N ILE A 238 5.80 11.17 -8.18
CA ILE A 238 4.36 11.12 -8.52
C ILE A 238 4.01 11.66 -9.92
N ASP A 239 4.80 12.61 -10.44
CA ASP A 239 4.58 13.22 -11.76
C ASP A 239 5.24 12.44 -12.91
N VAL A 240 6.13 11.49 -12.61
CA VAL A 240 6.86 10.70 -13.61
C VAL A 240 6.44 9.23 -13.67
N LEU A 241 5.72 8.74 -12.65
CA LEU A 241 5.12 7.41 -12.70
C LEU A 241 3.94 7.38 -13.67
N GLU A 242 3.86 6.32 -14.45
CA GLU A 242 2.87 6.09 -15.50
C GLU A 242 1.65 5.34 -14.97
N GLU A 243 0.50 5.60 -15.58
CA GLU A 243 -0.77 4.90 -15.31
C GLU A 243 -1.24 4.95 -13.84
N PRO A 244 -1.25 6.13 -13.19
CA PRO A 244 -1.74 6.23 -11.83
C PRO A 244 -3.23 5.86 -11.74
N THR A 245 -3.61 5.23 -10.64
CA THR A 245 -5.00 5.11 -10.23
C THR A 245 -5.18 5.58 -8.78
N MET A 246 -6.41 5.97 -8.47
CA MET A 246 -6.81 6.45 -7.16
C MET A 246 -8.05 5.69 -6.68
N THR A 247 -7.95 5.05 -5.53
CA THR A 247 -9.07 4.34 -4.88
C THR A 247 -9.33 4.97 -3.53
N LEU A 248 -10.53 5.55 -3.32
CA LEU A 248 -10.97 5.95 -1.99
C LEU A 248 -11.64 4.77 -1.30
N LEU A 249 -10.92 4.18 -0.36
CA LEU A 249 -11.43 3.13 0.50
C LEU A 249 -12.17 3.75 1.69
N LYS A 250 -13.47 3.53 1.76
CA LYS A 250 -14.32 3.80 2.93
C LYS A 250 -14.54 2.50 3.70
N HIS A 251 -15.07 2.56 4.91
CA HIS A 251 -15.46 1.36 5.68
C HIS A 251 -16.20 0.32 4.81
N GLY A 252 -15.73 -0.93 4.85
CA GLY A 252 -16.22 -2.05 4.01
C GLY A 252 -15.67 -2.07 2.58
N GLY A 253 -14.93 -1.05 2.17
CA GLY A 253 -14.30 -0.93 0.86
C GLY A 253 -13.20 -1.97 0.67
N VAL A 254 -13.31 -2.75 -0.41
CA VAL A 254 -12.34 -3.78 -0.79
C VAL A 254 -11.64 -3.38 -2.09
N THR A 255 -10.33 -3.56 -2.18
CA THR A 255 -9.57 -3.42 -3.43
C THR A 255 -8.53 -4.53 -3.57
N TYR A 256 -8.05 -4.71 -4.79
CA TYR A 256 -7.06 -5.70 -5.15
C TYR A 256 -5.82 -5.01 -5.72
N LEU A 257 -4.65 -5.42 -5.21
CA LEU A 257 -3.34 -5.00 -5.70
C LEU A 257 -2.65 -6.20 -6.33
N PRO A 258 -2.43 -6.20 -7.66
CA PRO A 258 -1.59 -7.19 -8.32
C PRO A 258 -0.16 -7.24 -7.75
N PRO A 259 0.59 -8.34 -7.95
CA PRO A 259 1.96 -8.44 -7.49
C PRO A 259 2.83 -7.31 -8.07
N GLY A 260 3.75 -6.79 -7.26
CA GLY A 260 4.63 -5.69 -7.63
C GLY A 260 3.95 -4.32 -7.76
N THR A 261 2.65 -4.19 -7.46
CA THR A 261 1.98 -2.89 -7.51
C THR A 261 2.67 -1.89 -6.58
N LEU A 262 3.19 -0.81 -7.18
CA LEU A 262 3.72 0.31 -6.42
C LEU A 262 2.53 1.10 -5.87
N HIS A 263 2.55 1.44 -4.59
CA HIS A 263 1.44 2.14 -4.00
C HIS A 263 1.82 3.02 -2.81
N SER A 264 0.94 3.96 -2.49
CA SER A 264 1.04 4.86 -1.33
C SER A 264 -0.35 5.12 -0.76
N VAL A 265 -0.42 5.38 0.55
CA VAL A 265 -1.70 5.52 1.26
C VAL A 265 -1.73 6.84 2.01
N LEU A 266 -2.78 7.64 1.76
CA LEU A 266 -3.09 8.82 2.57
C LEU A 266 -4.26 8.49 3.48
N THR A 267 -4.04 8.60 4.79
CA THR A 267 -5.06 8.32 5.80
C THR A 267 -5.89 9.56 6.07
N LEU A 268 -7.16 9.58 5.62
CA LEU A 268 -8.01 10.77 5.70
C LEU A 268 -8.65 10.93 7.08
N ASP A 269 -9.06 9.81 7.69
CA ASP A 269 -9.52 9.74 9.07
C ASP A 269 -8.72 8.68 9.83
N SER A 270 -8.77 8.74 11.16
CA SER A 270 -8.31 7.63 12.00
C SER A 270 -9.00 6.33 11.55
N SER A 271 -8.20 5.37 11.10
CA SER A 271 -8.66 4.26 10.27
C SER A 271 -7.80 3.02 10.42
N ALA A 272 -8.34 1.91 9.95
CA ALA A 272 -7.64 0.65 9.86
C ALA A 272 -7.89 -0.05 8.52
N THR A 273 -6.88 -0.74 8.01
CA THR A 273 -6.98 -1.59 6.80
C THR A 273 -6.40 -2.95 7.08
N PHE A 274 -7.20 -4.00 6.84
CA PHE A 274 -6.77 -5.39 6.86
C PHE A 274 -6.35 -5.79 5.44
N ALA A 275 -5.28 -6.56 5.34
CA ALA A 275 -4.80 -7.07 4.08
C ALA A 275 -4.42 -8.54 4.21
N TYR A 276 -4.71 -9.30 3.16
CA TYR A 276 -4.34 -10.70 3.02
C TYR A 276 -3.98 -11.01 1.58
N ASP A 277 -3.20 -12.06 1.40
CA ASP A 277 -2.62 -12.44 0.12
C ASP A 277 -3.51 -13.43 -0.64
N ILE A 278 -3.43 -13.38 -1.96
CA ILE A 278 -4.08 -14.31 -2.89
C ILE A 278 -3.12 -14.70 -4.02
N LEU A 279 -3.30 -15.92 -4.53
CA LEU A 279 -2.55 -16.48 -5.66
C LEU A 279 -3.45 -16.64 -6.88
N LEU A 280 -2.99 -16.13 -8.03
CA LEU A 280 -3.64 -16.27 -9.33
C LEU A 280 -2.64 -16.84 -10.33
N SER A 281 -3.00 -17.86 -11.09
CA SER A 281 -2.11 -18.44 -12.09
C SER A 281 -1.61 -17.41 -13.12
N THR A 282 -2.43 -16.41 -13.46
CA THR A 282 -2.04 -15.31 -14.36
C THR A 282 -0.93 -14.41 -13.81
N MET A 283 -0.64 -14.46 -12.51
CA MET A 283 0.50 -13.74 -11.94
C MET A 283 1.84 -14.26 -12.46
N LEU A 284 1.91 -15.56 -12.81
CA LEU A 284 3.14 -16.18 -13.31
C LEU A 284 3.60 -15.58 -14.64
N ASP A 285 2.73 -14.86 -15.35
CA ASP A 285 3.10 -14.15 -16.57
C ASP A 285 4.04 -12.97 -16.25
N ASP A 286 3.93 -12.37 -15.06
CA ASP A 286 4.71 -11.18 -14.65
C ASP A 286 5.77 -11.48 -13.58
N ILE A 287 5.52 -12.44 -12.67
CA ILE A 287 6.42 -12.75 -11.54
C ILE A 287 7.89 -12.94 -11.98
N PRO A 288 8.22 -13.73 -13.02
CA PRO A 288 9.62 -13.93 -13.43
C PRO A 288 10.33 -12.62 -13.79
N ARG A 289 9.62 -11.69 -14.45
CA ARG A 289 10.16 -10.37 -14.81
C ARG A 289 10.39 -9.51 -13.57
N LEU A 290 9.45 -9.52 -12.63
CA LEU A 290 9.56 -8.76 -11.37
C LEU A 290 10.72 -9.27 -10.51
N VAL A 291 10.87 -10.59 -10.39
CA VAL A 291 11.97 -11.22 -9.64
C VAL A 291 13.32 -10.89 -10.27
N GLN A 292 13.44 -10.94 -11.60
CA GLN A 292 14.67 -10.52 -12.28
C GLN A 292 15.02 -9.04 -12.02
N TRP A 293 14.00 -8.17 -11.97
CA TRP A 293 14.20 -6.77 -11.60
C TRP A 293 14.73 -6.64 -10.17
N GLU A 294 14.12 -7.28 -9.19
CA GLU A 294 14.52 -7.15 -7.78
C GLU A 294 15.89 -7.76 -7.50
N ILE A 295 16.23 -8.89 -8.13
CA ILE A 295 17.60 -9.45 -8.09
C ILE A 295 18.63 -8.43 -8.60
N LYS A 296 18.31 -7.66 -9.65
CA LYS A 296 19.19 -6.60 -10.15
C LYS A 296 19.30 -5.43 -9.17
N VAL A 297 18.21 -5.08 -8.49
CA VAL A 297 18.23 -4.08 -7.42
C VAL A 297 19.10 -4.54 -6.26
N ALA A 298 18.92 -5.77 -5.76
CA ALA A 298 19.71 -6.34 -4.69
C ALA A 298 21.21 -6.35 -5.02
N LYS A 299 21.61 -6.77 -6.23
CA LYS A 299 23.00 -6.68 -6.70
C LYS A 299 23.54 -5.25 -6.68
N THR A 300 22.70 -4.28 -7.03
CA THR A 300 23.08 -2.86 -7.00
C THR A 300 23.25 -2.38 -5.56
N LEU A 301 22.36 -2.77 -4.64
CA LEU A 301 22.48 -2.44 -3.22
C LEU A 301 23.77 -3.02 -2.62
N ILE A 302 24.08 -4.30 -2.87
CA ILE A 302 25.33 -4.93 -2.44
C ILE A 302 26.55 -4.13 -2.92
N ALA A 303 26.55 -3.73 -4.20
CA ALA A 303 27.66 -2.94 -4.77
C ALA A 303 27.83 -1.56 -4.08
N HIS A 304 26.78 -1.04 -3.45
CA HIS A 304 26.78 0.21 -2.67
C HIS A 304 26.83 -0.02 -1.15
N GLY A 305 27.05 -1.26 -0.71
CA GLY A 305 27.19 -1.62 0.71
C GLY A 305 25.87 -1.76 1.49
N ASP A 306 24.73 -1.90 0.79
CA ASP A 306 23.39 -2.12 1.35
C ASP A 306 23.08 -1.28 2.62
N PRO A 307 22.96 0.05 2.47
CA PRO A 307 22.96 0.97 3.62
C PRO A 307 21.74 0.82 4.54
N THR A 308 20.71 0.09 4.12
CA THR A 308 19.45 -0.10 4.84
C THR A 308 19.18 -1.55 5.20
N ASP A 309 20.15 -2.45 5.01
CA ASP A 309 20.00 -3.89 5.30
C ASP A 309 18.76 -4.47 4.59
N THR A 310 18.57 -4.10 3.32
CA THR A 310 17.39 -4.45 2.53
C THR A 310 17.58 -5.77 1.77
N VAL A 311 18.83 -6.12 1.44
CA VAL A 311 19.13 -7.35 0.71
C VAL A 311 18.69 -8.61 1.47
N PRO A 312 18.86 -8.73 2.80
CA PRO A 312 18.35 -9.88 3.54
C PRO A 312 16.83 -10.05 3.42
N SER A 313 16.06 -8.97 3.52
CA SER A 313 14.60 -9.01 3.33
C SER A 313 14.23 -9.50 1.93
N ILE A 314 14.93 -9.01 0.90
CA ILE A 314 14.72 -9.46 -0.48
C ILE A 314 15.01 -10.97 -0.61
N VAL A 315 16.08 -11.47 0.04
CA VAL A 315 16.41 -12.89 0.01
C VAL A 315 15.33 -13.73 0.70
N ASP A 316 14.88 -13.31 1.88
CA ASP A 316 13.83 -14.01 2.62
C ASP A 316 12.51 -14.04 1.84
N ASP A 317 12.12 -12.91 1.23
CA ASP A 317 10.92 -12.79 0.40
C ASP A 317 10.99 -13.68 -0.85
N HIS A 318 12.16 -13.78 -1.50
CA HIS A 318 12.36 -14.66 -2.65
C HIS A 318 12.40 -16.16 -2.28
N ASP A 319 13.02 -16.51 -1.16
CA ASP A 319 13.02 -17.89 -0.64
C ASP A 319 11.60 -18.33 -0.33
N PHE A 320 10.85 -17.49 0.40
CA PHE A 320 9.45 -17.72 0.73
C PHE A 320 8.56 -17.79 -0.51
N GLY A 321 8.64 -16.80 -1.40
CA GLY A 321 7.79 -16.71 -2.58
C GLY A 321 8.01 -17.86 -3.57
N THR A 322 9.27 -18.24 -3.79
CA THR A 322 9.60 -19.39 -4.65
C THR A 322 9.06 -20.69 -4.06
N ALA A 323 9.25 -20.92 -2.75
CA ALA A 323 8.73 -22.11 -2.08
C ALA A 323 7.19 -22.16 -2.14
N LEU A 324 6.52 -21.03 -1.89
CA LEU A 324 5.07 -20.93 -1.93
C LEU A 324 4.49 -21.37 -3.29
N TRP A 325 5.08 -20.92 -4.40
CA TRP A 325 4.61 -21.31 -5.74
C TRP A 325 4.91 -22.76 -6.09
N LEU A 326 6.02 -23.32 -5.58
CA LEU A 326 6.32 -24.76 -5.73
C LEU A 326 5.30 -25.63 -4.99
N ASP A 327 4.90 -25.24 -3.78
CA ASP A 327 3.88 -25.95 -2.99
C ASP A 327 2.49 -25.94 -3.67
N HIS A 328 2.22 -24.94 -4.51
CA HIS A 328 0.96 -24.79 -5.25
C HIS A 328 1.02 -25.26 -6.71
N LEU A 329 2.13 -25.85 -7.15
CA LEU A 329 2.32 -26.29 -8.54
C LEU A 329 1.19 -27.23 -9.01
N ASP A 330 0.78 -28.17 -8.15
CA ASP A 330 -0.29 -29.13 -8.45
C ASP A 330 -1.68 -28.49 -8.49
N THR A 331 -1.88 -27.36 -7.78
CA THR A 331 -3.19 -26.69 -7.73
C THR A 331 -3.49 -25.94 -9.03
N PHE A 332 -2.48 -25.40 -9.69
CA PHE A 332 -2.64 -24.58 -10.90
C PHE A 332 -2.38 -25.37 -12.20
N PHE A 333 -2.58 -26.70 -12.18
CA PHE A 333 -2.19 -27.69 -13.20
C PHE A 333 -2.56 -27.30 -14.65
N MET A 334 -1.71 -26.49 -15.26
CA MET A 334 -1.70 -26.12 -16.67
C MET A 334 -0.24 -26.18 -17.11
N ALA A 335 0.04 -26.75 -18.29
CA ALA A 335 1.41 -26.96 -18.75
C ALA A 335 2.27 -25.67 -18.74
N HIS A 336 1.66 -24.53 -19.09
CA HIS A 336 2.25 -23.18 -19.01
C HIS A 336 2.74 -22.81 -17.60
N THR A 337 1.94 -23.12 -16.57
CA THR A 337 2.25 -22.83 -15.16
C THR A 337 3.54 -23.52 -14.70
N SER A 338 3.76 -24.77 -15.13
CA SER A 338 4.93 -25.54 -14.72
C SER A 338 6.23 -24.97 -15.28
N ASP A 339 6.24 -24.55 -16.55
CA ASP A 339 7.43 -23.95 -17.17
C ASP A 339 7.80 -22.62 -16.51
N ALA A 340 6.79 -21.79 -16.18
CA ALA A 340 7.00 -20.51 -15.50
C ALA A 340 7.56 -20.68 -14.07
N ILE A 341 7.02 -21.63 -13.29
CA ILE A 341 7.49 -21.91 -11.93
C ILE A 341 8.92 -22.50 -11.95
N GLU A 342 9.21 -23.39 -12.91
CA GLU A 342 10.55 -23.93 -13.06
C GLU A 342 11.57 -22.86 -13.46
N ALA A 343 11.19 -21.96 -14.38
CA ALA A 343 12.03 -20.83 -14.77
C ALA A 343 12.28 -19.88 -13.58
N LEU A 344 11.25 -19.62 -12.78
CA LEU A 344 11.33 -18.83 -11.55
C LEU A 344 12.31 -19.46 -10.55
N ARG A 345 12.17 -20.76 -10.25
CA ARG A 345 13.07 -21.51 -9.36
C ARG A 345 14.52 -21.44 -9.86
N SER A 346 14.74 -21.75 -11.14
CA SER A 346 16.07 -21.78 -11.73
C SER A 346 16.75 -20.40 -11.66
N ALA A 347 16.01 -19.33 -11.96
CA ALA A 347 16.52 -17.97 -11.87
C ALA A 347 16.92 -17.58 -10.43
N TRP A 348 16.11 -17.97 -9.45
CA TRP A 348 16.39 -17.70 -8.04
C TRP A 348 17.60 -18.49 -7.53
N GLU A 349 17.64 -19.81 -7.78
CA GLU A 349 18.75 -20.68 -7.37
C GLU A 349 20.10 -20.23 -7.95
N GLN A 350 20.10 -19.69 -9.17
CA GLN A 350 21.30 -19.12 -9.79
C GLN A 350 21.75 -17.81 -9.12
N ALA A 351 20.82 -16.96 -8.69
CA ALA A 351 21.12 -15.65 -8.14
C ALA A 351 21.45 -15.68 -6.64
N ARG A 352 20.76 -16.52 -5.86
CA ARG A 352 20.80 -16.58 -4.40
C ARG A 352 22.23 -16.65 -3.82
N PRO A 353 23.16 -17.51 -4.30
CA PRO A 353 24.50 -17.59 -3.72
C PRO A 353 25.28 -16.28 -3.77
N ALA A 354 25.06 -15.45 -4.79
CA ALA A 354 25.72 -14.15 -4.93
C ALA A 354 25.10 -13.06 -4.04
N LEU A 355 23.86 -13.25 -3.57
CA LEU A 355 23.17 -12.31 -2.69
C LEU A 355 23.43 -12.61 -1.21
N THR A 356 23.81 -13.85 -0.88
CA THR A 356 24.05 -14.31 0.50
C THR A 356 25.54 -14.44 0.85
N ALA A 357 26.44 -14.13 -0.08
CA ALA A 357 27.89 -14.20 0.10
C ALA A 357 28.45 -12.86 0.61
#